data_AF-A0A356NT60-F1
#
_entry.id   AF-A0A356NT60-F1
#
_cell.length_a   1.000
_cell.length_b   1.000
_cell.length_c   1.000
_cell.angle_alpha   90.00
_cell.angle_beta   90.00
_cell.angle_gamma   90.00
#
_symmetry.space_group_name_H-M   'P 1'
#
loop_
_entity.id
_entity.type
_entity.pdbx_description
1 polymer ?
#
loop_
_entity_poly.entity_id
_entity_poly.type
_entity_poly.pdbx_seq_one_letter_code
_entity_poly.pdbx_strand_id
1 'polypeptide(L)'
;HPDNYIPANPMQTPAHIVPEWYFLPFYAILRAVPDKLGGVLLMFSAILVLFILPWLDRSPIRSARFRPVFRIFFWLLFVDCIALGYLGAKPAEGIYVVLSRVTTAWYFMHFLIILPLLSVFETTKPLPKSISEPVLSARSHNAGVGQMAPAE
;
A
#
# COMPACT_ATOMS: atom_id res chain seq x y z
N HIS A 1 -5.05 16.94 -16.64
CA HIS A 1 -6.51 16.98 -16.83
C HIS A 1 -6.81 17.90 -18.00
N PRO A 2 -7.49 17.47 -19.08
CA PRO A 2 -7.77 18.31 -20.25
C PRO A 2 -8.52 19.61 -19.89
N ASP A 3 -9.44 19.54 -18.92
CA ASP A 3 -10.19 20.72 -18.46
C ASP A 3 -9.30 21.83 -17.89
N ASN A 4 -8.06 21.54 -17.50
CA ASN A 4 -7.12 22.53 -16.99
C ASN A 4 -6.47 23.40 -18.10
N TYR A 5 -6.76 23.11 -19.38
CA TYR A 5 -6.42 23.99 -20.51
C TYR A 5 -7.50 25.05 -20.77
N ILE A 6 -8.64 24.99 -20.07
CA ILE A 6 -9.72 25.97 -20.15
C ILE A 6 -9.55 26.99 -19.00
N PRO A 7 -9.71 28.30 -19.23
CA PRO A 7 -9.66 29.28 -18.15
C PRO A 7 -10.68 29.01 -17.05
N ALA A 8 -10.32 29.29 -15.79
CA ALA A 8 -11.18 29.04 -14.64
C ALA A 8 -12.51 29.83 -14.71
N ASN A 9 -13.62 29.17 -14.40
CA ASN A 9 -14.95 29.76 -14.33
C ASN A 9 -15.57 29.49 -12.94
N PRO A 10 -15.76 30.50 -12.08
CA PRO A 10 -16.31 30.31 -10.73
C PRO A 10 -17.80 29.90 -10.71
N MET A 11 -18.52 30.10 -11.82
CA MET A 11 -19.95 29.79 -11.94
C MET A 11 -20.23 28.41 -12.54
N GLN A 12 -19.19 27.65 -12.93
CA GLN A 12 -19.35 26.38 -13.62
C GLN A 12 -18.30 25.35 -13.18
N THR A 13 -18.77 24.19 -12.71
CA THR A 13 -17.90 23.04 -12.44
C THR A 13 -17.93 22.08 -13.65
N PRO A 14 -16.78 21.65 -14.18
CA PRO A 14 -16.74 20.65 -15.25
C PRO A 14 -17.37 19.32 -14.82
N ALA A 15 -18.09 18.66 -15.74
CA ALA A 15 -18.81 17.41 -15.45
C ALA A 15 -17.87 16.22 -15.14
N HIS A 16 -16.66 16.20 -15.72
CA HIS A 16 -15.67 15.16 -15.52
C HIS A 16 -14.53 15.58 -14.60
N ILE A 17 -14.82 16.43 -13.60
CA ILE A 17 -13.83 16.90 -12.64
C ILE A 17 -13.22 15.72 -11.86
N VAL A 18 -11.91 15.54 -12.00
CA VAL A 18 -11.14 14.53 -11.27
C VAL A 18 -9.87 15.19 -10.70
N PRO A 19 -9.48 14.89 -9.45
CA PRO A 19 -8.21 15.33 -8.91
C PRO A 19 -7.00 14.79 -9.67
N GLU A 20 -5.82 15.30 -9.39
CA GLU A 20 -4.58 14.71 -9.85
C GLU A 20 -4.42 13.27 -9.33
N TRP A 21 -3.78 12.42 -10.13
CA TRP A 21 -3.77 10.97 -9.92
C TRP A 21 -3.20 10.54 -8.56
N TYR A 22 -2.22 11.28 -8.02
CA TYR A 22 -1.61 11.01 -6.72
C TYR A 22 -2.50 11.38 -5.53
N PHE A 23 -3.56 12.17 -5.75
CA PHE A 23 -4.57 12.46 -4.73
C PHE A 23 -5.77 11.52 -4.78
N LEU A 24 -5.92 10.72 -5.84
CA LEU A 24 -7.07 9.84 -6.02
C LEU A 24 -7.31 8.85 -4.88
N PRO A 25 -6.29 8.17 -4.29
CA PRO A 25 -6.55 7.23 -3.21
C PRO A 25 -7.20 7.89 -1.99
N PHE A 26 -6.72 9.08 -1.62
CA PHE A 26 -7.26 9.85 -0.49
C PHE A 26 -8.63 10.45 -0.82
N TYR A 27 -8.83 10.89 -2.05
CA TYR A 27 -10.12 11.34 -2.54
C TYR A 27 -11.18 10.23 -2.52
N ALA A 28 -10.79 8.99 -2.85
CA ALA A 28 -11.67 7.82 -2.74
C ALA A 28 -12.09 7.55 -1.29
N ILE A 29 -11.18 7.67 -0.33
CA ILE A 29 -11.46 7.54 1.11
C ILE A 29 -12.41 8.64 1.59
N LEU A 30 -12.16 9.89 1.20
CA LEU A 30 -12.97 11.06 1.56
C LEU A 30 -14.46 10.85 1.19
N ARG A 31 -14.71 10.44 -0.07
CA ARG A 31 -16.06 10.30 -0.61
C ARG A 31 -16.71 8.94 -0.32
N ALA A 32 -15.98 7.99 0.25
CA ALA A 32 -16.54 6.69 0.64
C ALA A 32 -17.57 6.84 1.77
N VAL A 33 -17.42 7.87 2.61
CA VAL A 33 -18.29 8.13 3.76
C VAL A 33 -19.34 9.19 3.42
N PRO A 34 -20.65 8.91 3.63
CA PRO A 34 -21.72 9.87 3.39
C PRO A 34 -21.85 10.89 4.53
N ASP A 35 -20.74 11.38 5.07
CA ASP A 35 -20.68 12.41 6.10
C ASP A 35 -19.52 13.37 5.81
N LYS A 36 -19.78 14.67 5.90
CA LYS A 36 -18.81 15.70 5.52
C LYS A 36 -17.60 15.70 6.44
N LEU A 37 -17.81 15.62 7.76
CA LEU A 37 -16.72 15.66 8.73
C LEU A 37 -15.97 14.33 8.76
N GLY A 38 -16.70 13.21 8.78
CA GLY A 38 -16.16 11.86 8.81
C GLY A 38 -15.28 11.53 7.62
N GLY A 39 -15.69 11.93 6.41
CA GLY A 39 -14.85 11.79 5.22
C GLY A 39 -13.53 12.56 5.35
N VAL A 40 -13.58 13.81 5.82
CA VAL A 40 -12.38 14.64 6.02
C VAL A 40 -11.46 14.01 7.08
N LEU A 41 -12.02 13.58 8.20
CA LEU A 41 -11.25 12.92 9.26
C LEU A 41 -10.56 11.66 8.73
N LEU A 42 -11.27 10.78 8.02
CA LEU A 42 -10.66 9.57 7.44
C LEU A 42 -9.58 9.89 6.41
N MET A 43 -9.80 10.88 5.53
CA MET A 43 -8.80 11.28 4.54
C MET A 43 -7.49 11.71 5.22
N PHE A 44 -7.56 12.56 6.24
CA PHE A 44 -6.37 12.96 7.00
C PHE A 44 -5.80 11.81 7.84
N SER A 45 -6.65 11.01 8.48
CA SER A 45 -6.24 9.82 9.23
C SER A 45 -5.49 8.81 8.37
N ALA A 46 -5.82 8.69 7.07
CA ALA A 46 -5.14 7.80 6.15
C ALA A 46 -3.67 8.17 5.94
N ILE A 47 -3.31 9.44 6.10
CA ILE A 47 -1.93 9.92 6.10
C ILE A 47 -1.34 9.83 7.52
N LEU A 48 -2.10 10.26 8.54
CA LEU A 48 -1.64 10.26 9.93
C LEU A 48 -1.25 8.87 10.43
N VAL A 49 -1.94 7.82 9.97
CA VAL A 49 -1.63 6.43 10.34
C VAL A 49 -0.19 6.03 9.96
N LEU A 50 0.37 6.62 8.91
CA LEU A 50 1.74 6.36 8.48
C LEU A 50 2.77 6.91 9.46
N PHE A 51 2.45 7.99 10.18
CA PHE A 51 3.35 8.53 11.20
C PHE A 51 3.40 7.66 12.44
N ILE A 52 2.31 6.96 12.78
CA ILE A 52 2.26 6.06 13.95
C ILE A 52 2.69 4.63 13.63
N LEU A 53 3.07 4.33 12.38
CA LEU A 53 3.56 3.02 11.95
C LEU A 53 4.63 2.40 12.86
N PRO A 54 5.67 3.13 13.31
CA PRO A 54 6.72 2.57 14.17
C PRO A 54 6.20 1.99 15.50
N TRP A 55 5.01 2.41 15.96
CA TRP A 55 4.38 1.92 17.19
C TRP A 55 3.37 0.79 16.93
N LEU A 56 2.85 0.71 15.70
CA LEU A 56 1.91 -0.33 15.27
C LEU A 56 2.64 -1.64 14.94
N ASP A 57 3.76 -1.58 14.21
CA ASP A 57 4.57 -2.76 13.90
C ASP A 57 5.66 -2.96 14.95
N ARG A 58 5.44 -3.90 15.87
CA ARG A 58 6.37 -4.21 16.97
C ARG A 58 7.31 -5.38 16.66
N SER A 59 7.38 -5.81 15.40
CA SER A 59 8.21 -6.96 15.03
C SER A 59 9.69 -6.66 15.24
N PRO A 60 10.46 -7.57 15.86
CA PRO A 60 11.91 -7.40 16.02
C PRO A 60 12.66 -7.42 14.68
N ILE A 61 12.04 -7.95 13.62
CA ILE A 61 12.65 -8.05 12.29
C ILE A 61 12.22 -6.88 11.40
N ARG A 62 13.20 -6.04 11.08
CA ARG A 62 13.01 -4.84 10.26
C ARG A 62 12.72 -5.13 8.78
N SER A 63 13.30 -6.19 8.21
CA SER A 63 13.15 -6.47 6.78
C SER A 63 11.97 -7.40 6.51
N ALA A 64 11.04 -6.94 5.67
CA ALA A 64 9.91 -7.72 5.16
C ALA A 64 10.33 -9.00 4.42
N ARG A 65 11.58 -9.09 3.95
CA ARG A 65 12.10 -10.29 3.26
C ARG A 65 12.10 -11.54 4.15
N PHE A 66 12.29 -11.37 5.45
CA PHE A 66 12.34 -12.45 6.43
C PHE A 66 11.01 -12.65 7.17
N ARG A 67 9.95 -11.93 6.74
CA ARG A 67 8.60 -11.96 7.28
C ARG A 67 7.61 -12.46 6.21
N PRO A 68 7.44 -13.80 6.07
CA PRO A 68 6.72 -14.39 4.95
C PRO A 68 5.24 -14.00 4.90
N VAL A 69 4.58 -13.87 6.05
CA VAL A 69 3.16 -13.53 6.16
C VAL A 69 2.96 -12.03 5.97
N PHE A 70 3.80 -11.20 6.61
CA PHE A 70 3.81 -9.75 6.40
C PHE A 70 3.92 -9.40 4.91
N ARG A 71 4.78 -10.10 4.17
CA ARG A 71 4.97 -9.88 2.73
C ARG A 71 3.67 -10.07 1.95
N ILE A 72 2.81 -11.02 2.31
CA ILE A 72 1.52 -11.23 1.65
C ILE A 72 0.60 -10.03 1.92
N PHE A 73 0.46 -9.62 3.17
CA PHE A 73 -0.39 -8.48 3.55
C PHE A 73 0.12 -7.15 3.01
N PHE A 74 1.43 -6.98 2.85
CA PHE A 74 2.03 -5.84 2.16
C PHE A 74 1.61 -5.79 0.70
N TRP A 75 1.64 -6.92 -0.02
CA TRP A 75 1.18 -6.95 -1.41
C TRP A 75 -0.32 -6.71 -1.53
N LEU A 76 -1.12 -7.21 -0.57
CA LEU A 76 -2.54 -6.88 -0.51
C LEU A 76 -2.78 -5.38 -0.27
N LEU A 77 -2.03 -4.75 0.62
CA LEU A 77 -2.07 -3.28 0.80
C LEU A 77 -1.68 -2.56 -0.50
N PHE A 78 -0.64 -3.01 -1.19
CA PHE A 78 -0.22 -2.40 -2.46
C PHE A 78 -1.33 -2.46 -3.52
N VAL A 79 -1.99 -3.61 -3.66
CA VAL A 79 -3.14 -3.77 -4.56
C VAL A 79 -4.30 -2.88 -4.13
N ASP A 80 -4.55 -2.77 -2.82
CA ASP A 80 -5.60 -1.91 -2.27
C ASP A 80 -5.34 -0.41 -2.55
N CYS A 81 -4.10 0.06 -2.43
CA CYS A 81 -3.72 1.43 -2.81
C CYS A 81 -4.00 1.72 -4.29
N ILE A 82 -3.71 0.76 -5.18
CA ILE A 82 -4.05 0.87 -6.61
C ILE A 82 -5.57 0.87 -6.80
N ALA A 83 -6.30 0.01 -6.09
CA ALA A 83 -7.75 -0.05 -6.16
C ALA A 83 -8.39 1.28 -5.69
N LEU A 84 -7.93 1.86 -4.59
CA LEU A 84 -8.35 3.18 -4.13
C LEU A 84 -8.05 4.27 -5.16
N GLY A 85 -6.87 4.26 -5.76
CA GLY A 85 -6.52 5.19 -6.85
C GLY A 85 -7.46 5.07 -8.05
N TYR A 86 -7.75 3.84 -8.49
CA TYR A 86 -8.70 3.58 -9.57
C TYR A 86 -10.12 4.04 -9.22
N LEU A 87 -10.59 3.69 -8.02
CA LEU A 87 -11.93 4.05 -7.56
C LEU A 87 -12.09 5.55 -7.35
N GLY A 88 -11.02 6.28 -7.01
CA GLY A 88 -11.03 7.74 -6.91
C GLY A 88 -11.30 8.44 -8.24
N ALA A 89 -10.93 7.83 -9.37
CA ALA A 89 -11.21 8.35 -10.72
C ALA A 89 -12.60 7.97 -11.26
N LYS A 90 -13.34 7.07 -10.59
CA LYS A 90 -14.69 6.67 -11.03
C LYS A 90 -15.77 7.59 -10.47
N PRO A 91 -16.98 7.65 -11.02
CA PRO A 91 -18.10 8.34 -10.38
C PRO A 91 -18.42 7.76 -8.99
N ALA A 92 -18.82 8.60 -8.04
CA ALA A 92 -19.18 8.19 -6.68
C ALA A 92 -20.60 7.63 -6.61
N GLU A 93 -20.92 6.66 -7.47
CA GLU A 93 -22.27 6.13 -7.65
C GLU A 93 -22.26 4.60 -7.72
N GLY A 94 -23.40 3.99 -7.34
CA GLY A 94 -23.64 2.55 -7.47
C GLY A 94 -22.56 1.68 -6.80
N ILE A 95 -22.02 0.72 -7.56
CA ILE A 95 -21.05 -0.27 -7.06
C ILE A 95 -19.73 0.37 -6.63
N TYR A 96 -19.32 1.49 -7.23
CA TYR A 96 -18.03 2.12 -6.94
C TYR A 96 -17.97 2.65 -5.51
N VAL A 97 -19.09 3.16 -4.97
CA VAL A 97 -19.15 3.61 -3.57
C VAL A 97 -18.94 2.44 -2.61
N VAL A 98 -19.60 1.31 -2.88
CA VAL A 98 -19.46 0.11 -2.03
C VAL A 98 -18.03 -0.40 -2.08
N LEU A 99 -17.43 -0.48 -3.27
CA LEU A 99 -16.03 -0.87 -3.42
C LEU A 99 -15.10 0.09 -2.70
N SER A 100 -15.29 1.41 -2.83
CA SER A 100 -14.49 2.42 -2.12
C SER A 100 -14.59 2.26 -0.60
N ARG A 101 -15.76 1.90 -0.07
CA ARG A 101 -15.92 1.64 1.38
C ARG A 101 -15.17 0.39 1.82
N VAL A 102 -15.25 -0.68 1.04
CA VAL A 102 -14.55 -1.94 1.34
C VAL A 102 -13.04 -1.74 1.30
N THR A 103 -12.50 -1.10 0.26
CA THR A 103 -11.07 -0.81 0.16
C THR A 103 -10.61 0.17 1.25
N THR A 104 -11.41 1.21 1.56
CA THR A 104 -11.11 2.10 2.69
C THR A 104 -11.05 1.34 4.02
N ALA A 105 -11.98 0.42 4.26
CA ALA A 105 -11.99 -0.40 5.46
C ALA A 105 -10.77 -1.32 5.52
N TRP A 106 -10.39 -1.93 4.40
CA TRP A 106 -9.19 -2.76 4.29
C TRP A 106 -7.92 -1.96 4.57
N TYR A 107 -7.77 -0.76 3.99
CA TYR A 107 -6.65 0.14 4.24
C TYR A 107 -6.42 0.37 5.74
N PHE A 108 -7.46 0.79 6.47
CA PHE A 108 -7.34 1.03 7.91
C PHE A 108 -7.15 -0.26 8.71
N MET A 109 -7.83 -1.34 8.33
CA MET A 109 -7.67 -2.65 8.96
C MET A 109 -6.24 -3.17 8.85
N HIS A 110 -5.59 -2.95 7.70
CA HIS A 110 -4.18 -3.31 7.49
C HIS A 110 -3.29 -2.67 8.57
N PHE A 111 -3.38 -1.35 8.72
CA PHE A 111 -2.52 -0.63 9.66
C PHE A 111 -2.89 -0.85 11.12
N LEU A 112 -4.17 -0.73 11.47
CA LEU A 112 -4.61 -0.65 12.87
C LEU A 112 -4.81 -2.03 13.52
N ILE A 113 -5.06 -3.07 12.71
CA ILE A 113 -5.37 -4.41 13.22
C ILE A 113 -4.31 -5.41 12.75
N ILE A 114 -4.12 -5.55 11.43
CA ILE A 114 -3.29 -6.61 10.86
C ILE A 114 -1.82 -6.43 11.23
N LEU A 115 -1.26 -5.22 11.11
CA LEU A 115 0.15 -4.97 11.44
C LEU A 115 0.49 -5.29 12.91
N PRO A 116 -0.25 -4.77 13.93
CA PRO A 116 -0.03 -5.17 15.32
C PRO A 116 -0.17 -6.68 15.54
N LEU A 117 -1.17 -7.30 14.93
CA LEU A 117 -1.46 -8.72 15.12
C LEU A 117 -0.36 -9.62 14.52
N LEU A 118 0.09 -9.30 13.31
CA LEU A 118 1.18 -10.02 12.64
C LEU A 118 2.49 -9.92 13.41
N SER A 119 2.76 -8.78 14.04
CA SER A 119 3.97 -8.61 14.85
C SER A 119 4.06 -9.59 16.03
N VAL A 120 2.92 -10.11 16.49
CA VAL A 120 2.84 -11.06 17.60
C VAL A 120 2.87 -12.52 17.13
N PHE A 121 2.14 -12.84 16.05
CA PHE A 121 1.95 -14.23 15.63
C PHE A 121 2.89 -14.74 14.55
N GLU A 122 3.56 -13.87 13.81
CA GLU A 122 4.34 -14.28 12.66
C GLU A 122 5.64 -15.01 13.07
N THR A 123 5.80 -16.25 12.62
CA THR A 123 7.08 -16.96 12.70
C THR A 123 8.04 -16.43 11.65
N THR A 124 9.17 -15.89 12.10
CA THR A 124 10.13 -15.22 11.23
C THR A 124 11.23 -16.15 10.71
N LYS A 125 11.81 -15.80 9.55
CA LYS A 125 12.98 -16.48 9.00
C LYS A 125 14.25 -15.97 9.68
N PRO A 126 15.29 -16.82 9.82
CA PRO A 126 16.56 -16.40 10.40
C PRO A 126 17.21 -15.31 9.56
N LEU A 127 17.79 -14.32 10.25
CA LEU A 127 18.58 -13.27 9.63
C LEU A 127 20.00 -13.79 9.33
N PRO A 128 20.63 -13.34 8.23
CA PRO A 128 22.04 -13.61 8.00
C PRO A 128 22.88 -12.97 9.10
N LYS A 129 23.98 -13.62 9.47
CA LYS A 129 24.90 -13.16 10.53
C LYS A 129 25.67 -11.91 10.10
N SER A 130 25.86 -11.70 8.80
CA SER A 130 26.48 -10.50 8.25
C SER A 130 25.87 -10.09 6.91
N ILE A 131 26.11 -8.86 6.50
CA ILE A 131 25.66 -8.32 5.20
C ILE A 131 26.35 -9.03 4.02
N SER A 132 27.58 -9.52 4.22
CA SER A 132 28.39 -10.16 3.18
C SER A 132 28.02 -11.64 2.95
N GLU A 133 27.48 -12.33 3.95
CA GLU A 133 27.10 -13.74 3.89
C GLU A 133 26.21 -14.11 2.68
N PRO A 134 25.10 -13.41 2.37
CA PRO A 134 24.27 -13.73 1.20
C PRO A 134 25.00 -13.52 -0.14
N VAL A 135 26.00 -12.64 -0.21
CA VAL A 135 26.79 -12.39 -1.43
C VAL A 135 27.86 -13.47 -1.60
N LEU A 136 28.55 -13.82 -0.52
CA LEU A 136 29.62 -14.82 -0.52
C LEU A 136 29.07 -16.23 -0.78
N SER A 137 27.94 -16.58 -0.16
CA SER A 137 27.25 -17.85 -0.41
C SER A 137 26.77 -17.97 -1.86
N ALA A 138 26.21 -16.91 -2.45
CA ALA A 138 25.81 -16.90 -3.86
C ALA A 138 27.01 -17.02 -4.82
N ARG A 139 28.13 -16.34 -4.53
CA ARG A 139 29.37 -16.46 -5.32
C ARG A 139 29.96 -17.87 -5.25
N SER A 140 30.00 -18.46 -4.05
CA SER A 140 30.47 -19.84 -3.86
C SER A 140 29.60 -20.85 -4.63
N HIS A 141 28.28 -20.69 -4.57
CA HIS A 141 27.35 -21.53 -5.33
C HIS A 141 27.57 -21.41 -6.85
N ASN A 142 27.69 -20.19 -7.38
CA ASN A 142 27.92 -19.98 -8.82
C ASN A 142 29.31 -20.45 -9.28
N ALA A 143 30.34 -20.33 -8.44
CA ALA A 143 31.67 -20.85 -8.73
C ALA A 143 31.71 -22.38 -8.80
N GLY A 144 30.94 -23.06 -7.93
CA GLY A 144 30.80 -24.53 -7.96
C GLY A 144 30.04 -25.05 -9.18
N VAL A 145 29.01 -24.33 -9.63
CA VAL A 145 28.24 -24.69 -10.85
C VAL A 145 29.07 -24.49 -12.13
N GLY A 146 29.92 -23.45 -12.18
CA GLY A 146 30.81 -23.19 -13.31
C GLY A 146 31.95 -24.20 -13.48
N GLN A 147 32.31 -24.94 -12.43
CA GLN A 147 33.33 -26.00 -12.48
C GLN A 147 32.78 -27.38 -12.88
N MET A 148 31.46 -27.55 -12.99
CA MET A 148 30.79 -28.80 -13.39
C MET A 148 30.33 -28.82 -14.86
N ALA A 149 30.69 -27.82 -15.68
CA ALA A 149 30.43 -27.87 -17.12
C ALA A 149 31.27 -29.00 -17.76
N PRO A 150 30.68 -29.89 -18.58
CA PRO A 150 31.40 -31.04 -19.12
C PRO A 150 32.47 -30.58 -20.10
N ALA A 151 33.68 -31.11 -19.95
CA ALA A 151 34.69 -31.08 -21.00
C ALA A 151 34.23 -32.06 -22.10
N GLU A 152 33.82 -31.51 -23.25
CA GLU A 152 33.76 -32.25 -24.52
C GLU A 152 35.16 -32.48 -25.09
#